data_AF-A0A7V8YZH7-F1
#
_entry.id   AF-A0A7V8YZH7-F1
#
_cell.length_a   1.000
_cell.length_b   1.000
_cell.length_c   1.000
_cell.angle_alpha   90.00
_cell.angle_beta   90.00
_cell.angle_gamma   90.00
#
_symmetry.space_group_name_H-M   'P 1'
#
loop_
_entity.id
_entity.type
_entity.pdbx_description
1 polymer ?
#
loop_
_entity_poly.entity_id
_entity_poly.type
_entity_poly.pdbx_seq_one_letter_code
_entity_poly.pdbx_strand_id
1 'polypeptide(L)'
;LYPIYATQIGDSRYDDRFENDIGEEHRAKAKGVYDRYLKALSGIDRSRVIGKDRLSYDQFKFETEASIEGYKYSDHLVPINQFQDTTSFFAELASGKSLHPFKTVKNYDDFLARIQGFQVWVDTAVENMRKGTKLGIVQPRVLMEKKLSQIDALLLKDEKSISISPYRILELRRKAEREFRLKFQPQGIP
;
A
#
# COMPACT_ATOMS: atom_id res chain seq x y z
N LEU A 1 2.60 2.46 -10.53
CA LEU A 1 2.60 3.38 -9.37
C LEU A 1 1.95 2.72 -8.17
N TYR A 2 0.77 2.12 -8.34
CA TYR A 2 -0.01 1.56 -7.22
C TYR A 2 -0.16 0.02 -7.31
N PRO A 3 0.84 -0.78 -6.89
CA PRO A 3 0.76 -2.24 -6.92
C PRO A 3 -0.28 -2.81 -5.93
N ILE A 4 -0.52 -2.18 -4.78
CA ILE A 4 -1.62 -2.61 -3.89
C ILE A 4 -2.99 -2.46 -4.57
N TYR A 5 -3.22 -1.35 -5.26
CA TYR A 5 -4.46 -1.17 -6.02
C TYR A 5 -4.62 -2.20 -7.14
N ALA A 6 -3.51 -2.61 -7.79
CA ALA A 6 -3.55 -3.68 -8.79
C ALA A 6 -4.07 -4.98 -8.19
N THR A 7 -3.58 -5.39 -7.01
CA THR A 7 -4.12 -6.56 -6.28
C THR A 7 -5.60 -6.39 -5.95
N GLN A 8 -6.01 -5.19 -5.51
CA GLN A 8 -7.41 -4.90 -5.15
C GLN A 8 -8.37 -5.12 -6.32
N ILE A 9 -7.95 -4.81 -7.55
CA ILE A 9 -8.75 -5.03 -8.76
C ILE A 9 -8.53 -6.41 -9.41
N GLY A 10 -7.79 -7.31 -8.74
CA GLY A 10 -7.54 -8.69 -9.20
C GLY A 10 -6.36 -8.87 -10.15
N ASP A 11 -5.51 -7.85 -10.34
CA ASP A 11 -4.29 -7.92 -11.13
C ASP A 11 -3.10 -8.37 -10.25
N SER A 12 -2.76 -9.66 -10.34
CA SER A 12 -1.72 -10.29 -9.54
C SER A 12 -0.29 -10.10 -10.06
N ARG A 13 -0.10 -9.36 -11.17
CA ARG A 13 1.23 -9.14 -11.78
C ARG A 13 2.20 -8.37 -10.88
N TYR A 14 1.68 -7.70 -9.85
CA TYR A 14 2.45 -6.85 -8.95
C TYR A 14 2.28 -7.26 -7.48
N ASP A 15 1.85 -8.50 -7.22
CA ASP A 15 1.63 -8.99 -5.87
C ASP A 15 2.92 -9.05 -5.04
N ASP A 16 4.08 -9.01 -5.67
CA ASP A 16 5.41 -8.94 -5.07
C ASP A 16 5.84 -7.52 -4.63
N ARG A 17 5.00 -6.50 -4.85
CA ARG A 17 5.38 -5.09 -4.63
C ARG A 17 4.50 -4.41 -3.59
N PHE A 18 5.13 -3.55 -2.81
CA PHE A 18 4.50 -2.61 -1.91
C PHE A 18 5.07 -1.21 -2.21
N GLU A 19 4.20 -0.23 -2.47
CA GLU A 19 4.63 1.12 -2.81
C GLU A 19 5.10 1.92 -1.58
N ASN A 20 6.16 2.71 -1.79
CA ASN A 20 6.50 3.81 -0.89
C ASN A 20 5.80 5.10 -1.37
N ASP A 21 4.49 5.19 -1.16
CA ASP A 21 3.63 6.28 -1.63
C ASP A 21 3.94 7.64 -1.01
N ILE A 22 4.48 7.65 0.21
CA ILE A 22 4.91 8.86 0.93
C ILE A 22 6.32 9.33 0.57
N GLY A 23 7.05 8.55 -0.22
CA GLY A 23 8.39 8.88 -0.70
C GLY A 23 8.38 9.96 -1.79
N GLU A 24 9.43 10.79 -1.82
CA GLU A 24 9.53 11.91 -2.77
C GLU A 24 9.42 11.45 -4.24
N GLU A 25 10.08 10.36 -4.60
CA GLU A 25 10.04 9.81 -5.95
C GLU A 25 8.62 9.39 -6.36
N HIS A 26 7.91 8.67 -5.49
CA HIS A 26 6.54 8.24 -5.78
C HIS A 26 5.62 9.45 -5.92
N ARG A 27 5.69 10.39 -4.98
CA ARG A 27 4.89 11.62 -5.00
C ARG A 27 5.14 12.44 -6.26
N ALA A 28 6.40 12.59 -6.68
CA ALA A 28 6.75 13.29 -7.91
C ALA A 28 6.18 12.58 -9.15
N LYS A 29 6.30 11.25 -9.23
CA LYS A 29 5.72 10.48 -10.34
C LYS A 29 4.20 10.56 -10.36
N ALA A 30 3.54 10.45 -9.20
CA ALA A 30 2.10 10.53 -9.07
C ALA A 30 1.59 11.93 -9.47
N LYS A 31 2.21 13.01 -8.99
CA LYS A 31 1.91 14.37 -9.45
C LYS A 31 2.11 14.53 -10.96
N GLY A 32 3.20 13.99 -11.50
CA GLY A 32 3.49 14.03 -12.94
C GLY A 32 2.46 13.30 -13.82
N VAL A 33 1.72 12.33 -13.26
CA VAL A 33 0.56 11.74 -13.95
C VAL A 33 -0.58 12.76 -14.06
N TYR A 34 -0.95 13.41 -12.96
CA TYR A 34 -2.00 14.45 -12.98
C TYR A 34 -1.63 15.64 -13.87
N ASP A 35 -0.40 16.15 -13.78
CA ASP A 35 0.07 17.27 -14.61
C ASP A 35 -0.06 16.95 -16.11
N ARG A 36 0.30 15.71 -16.51
CA ARG A 36 0.19 15.24 -17.89
C ARG A 36 -1.26 15.20 -18.37
N TYR A 37 -2.17 14.68 -17.54
CA TYR A 37 -3.58 14.58 -17.92
C TYR A 37 -4.28 15.94 -17.93
N LEU A 38 -3.93 16.84 -17.01
CA LEU A 38 -4.44 18.22 -17.04
C LEU A 38 -3.98 18.95 -18.31
N LYS A 39 -2.71 18.77 -18.70
CA LYS A 39 -2.20 19.30 -19.97
C LYS A 39 -2.95 18.73 -21.17
N ALA A 40 -3.21 17.43 -21.21
CA ALA A 40 -3.99 16.82 -22.28
C ALA A 40 -5.43 17.38 -22.33
N LEU A 41 -6.10 17.53 -21.18
CA LEU A 41 -7.44 18.12 -21.07
C LEU A 41 -7.50 19.56 -21.57
N SER A 42 -6.46 20.36 -21.31
CA SER A 42 -6.38 21.76 -21.77
C SER A 42 -6.34 21.90 -23.29
N GLY A 43 -5.95 20.85 -24.00
CA GLY A 43 -5.97 20.80 -25.47
C GLY A 43 -7.34 20.47 -26.06
N ILE A 44 -8.32 20.11 -25.25
CA ILE A 44 -9.68 19.78 -25.70
C ILE A 44 -10.55 21.04 -25.59
N ASP A 45 -11.15 21.45 -26.71
CA ASP A 45 -12.15 22.51 -26.72
C ASP A 45 -13.41 22.05 -26.00
N ARG A 46 -13.58 22.58 -24.78
CA ARG A 46 -14.68 22.24 -23.89
C ARG A 46 -16.07 22.57 -24.47
N SER A 47 -16.18 23.52 -25.40
CA SER A 47 -17.47 23.84 -26.05
C SER A 47 -17.98 22.72 -26.95
N ARG A 48 -17.06 21.86 -27.42
CA ARG A 48 -17.35 20.72 -28.31
C ARG A 48 -17.64 19.43 -27.57
N VAL A 49 -17.46 19.42 -26.24
CA VAL A 49 -17.79 18.26 -25.38
C VAL A 49 -19.25 18.36 -24.95
N ILE A 50 -20.08 17.43 -25.43
CA ILE A 50 -21.54 17.46 -25.29
C ILE A 50 -22.07 16.21 -24.58
N GLY A 51 -23.33 16.25 -24.17
CA GLY A 51 -23.99 15.11 -23.53
C GLY A 51 -23.29 14.65 -22.26
N LYS A 52 -23.16 13.32 -22.08
CA LYS A 52 -22.55 12.73 -20.89
C LYS A 52 -21.04 13.01 -20.78
N ASP A 53 -20.34 13.14 -21.90
CA ASP A 53 -18.90 13.42 -21.91
C ASP A 53 -18.59 14.79 -21.32
N ARG A 54 -19.55 15.72 -21.38
CA ARG A 54 -19.41 17.06 -20.80
C ARG A 54 -19.21 17.00 -19.29
N LEU A 55 -20.04 16.19 -18.62
CA LEU A 55 -19.94 15.97 -17.18
C LEU A 55 -18.66 15.21 -16.83
N SER A 56 -18.32 14.16 -17.58
CA SER A 56 -17.09 13.40 -17.38
C SER A 56 -15.85 14.29 -17.50
N TYR A 57 -15.81 15.19 -18.48
CA TYR A 57 -14.74 16.17 -18.64
C TYR A 57 -14.63 17.08 -17.42
N ASP A 58 -15.74 17.68 -16.99
CA ASP A 58 -15.74 18.64 -15.89
C ASP A 58 -15.31 17.98 -14.58
N GLN A 59 -15.83 16.78 -14.30
CA GLN A 59 -15.46 15.98 -13.13
C GLN A 59 -13.97 15.62 -13.16
N PHE A 60 -13.47 15.09 -14.29
CA PHE A 60 -12.08 14.68 -14.40
C PHE A 60 -11.12 15.87 -14.29
N LYS A 61 -11.49 17.03 -14.87
CA LYS A 61 -10.73 18.27 -14.71
C LYS A 61 -10.67 18.70 -13.24
N PHE A 62 -11.82 18.75 -12.57
CA PHE A 62 -11.93 19.12 -11.16
C PHE A 62 -11.07 18.19 -10.27
N GLU A 63 -11.21 16.87 -10.42
CA GLU A 63 -10.44 15.89 -9.65
C GLU A 63 -8.93 16.01 -9.91
N THR A 64 -8.52 16.25 -11.15
CA THR A 64 -7.10 16.39 -11.51
C THR A 64 -6.50 17.67 -10.91
N GLU A 65 -7.20 18.81 -11.00
CA GLU A 65 -6.78 20.08 -10.42
C GLU A 65 -6.71 19.98 -8.89
N ALA A 66 -7.73 19.41 -8.26
CA ALA A 66 -7.75 19.16 -6.82
C ALA A 66 -6.61 18.23 -6.37
N SER A 67 -6.32 17.18 -7.15
CA SER A 67 -5.20 16.28 -6.86
C SER A 67 -3.86 17.00 -6.91
N ILE A 68 -3.63 17.86 -7.90
CA ILE A 68 -2.41 18.67 -8.02
C ILE A 68 -2.30 19.67 -6.86
N GLU A 69 -3.40 20.33 -6.51
CA GLU A 69 -3.46 21.26 -5.38
C GLU A 69 -3.16 20.56 -4.05
N GLY A 70 -3.62 19.32 -3.88
CA GLY A 70 -3.32 18.49 -2.72
C GLY A 70 -1.83 18.37 -2.40
N TYR A 71 -0.95 18.37 -3.42
CA TYR A 71 0.50 18.29 -3.22
C TYR A 71 1.12 19.53 -2.56
N LYS A 72 0.38 20.64 -2.43
CA LYS A 72 0.80 21.82 -1.64
C LYS A 72 0.80 21.53 -0.14
N TYR A 73 -0.02 20.57 0.30
CA TYR A 73 -0.10 20.18 1.71
C TYR A 73 0.97 19.13 2.05
N SER A 74 1.38 19.12 3.32
CA SER A 74 2.50 18.31 3.81
C SER A 74 2.05 17.01 4.47
N ASP A 75 0.97 16.40 3.99
CA ASP A 75 0.35 15.22 4.60
C ASP A 75 1.31 14.03 4.69
N HIS A 76 2.24 13.92 3.74
CA HIS A 76 3.32 12.93 3.73
C HIS A 76 4.25 13.02 4.96
N LEU A 77 4.28 14.15 5.69
CA LEU A 77 5.02 14.32 6.94
C LEU A 77 4.29 13.76 8.17
N VAL A 78 2.99 13.47 8.03
CA VAL A 78 2.15 12.83 9.05
C VAL A 78 1.48 11.56 8.49
N PRO A 79 2.28 10.59 8.01
CA PRO A 79 1.82 9.44 7.22
C PRO A 79 1.00 8.41 8.02
N ILE A 80 0.96 8.57 9.35
CA ILE A 80 0.15 7.75 10.25
C ILE A 80 -0.86 8.67 10.92
N ASN A 81 -2.14 8.41 10.68
CA ASN A 81 -3.23 9.16 11.27
C ASN A 81 -4.50 8.29 11.38
N GLN A 82 -5.59 8.84 11.90
CA GLN A 82 -6.84 8.08 12.09
C GLN A 82 -7.55 7.68 10.79
N PHE A 83 -7.21 8.32 9.67
CA PHE A 83 -7.77 8.02 8.34
C PHE A 83 -6.84 7.14 7.50
N GLN A 84 -5.53 7.31 7.68
CA GLN A 84 -4.49 6.58 6.97
C GLN A 84 -3.68 5.75 7.95
N ASP A 85 -3.91 4.45 7.87
CA ASP A 85 -3.28 3.47 8.73
C ASP A 85 -2.61 2.36 7.92
N THR A 86 -1.56 2.73 7.21
CA THR A 86 -0.76 1.80 6.40
C THR A 86 -0.19 0.65 7.26
N THR A 87 0.09 0.90 8.54
CA THR A 87 0.60 -0.13 9.46
C THR A 87 -0.44 -1.22 9.74
N SER A 88 -1.69 -0.86 10.04
CA SER A 88 -2.76 -1.82 10.26
C SER A 88 -3.18 -2.48 8.95
N PHE A 89 -3.21 -1.72 7.85
CA PHE A 89 -3.47 -2.29 6.53
C PHE A 89 -2.44 -3.36 6.16
N PHE A 90 -1.15 -3.11 6.39
CA PHE A 90 -0.10 -4.10 6.14
C PHE A 90 -0.26 -5.35 7.01
N ALA A 91 -0.65 -5.18 8.29
CA ALA A 91 -0.99 -6.32 9.14
C ALA A 91 -2.20 -7.11 8.61
N GLU A 92 -3.24 -6.42 8.14
CA GLU A 92 -4.40 -7.07 7.53
C GLU A 92 -4.02 -7.88 6.29
N LEU A 93 -3.13 -7.35 5.44
CA LEU A 93 -2.55 -8.11 4.32
C LEU A 93 -1.82 -9.36 4.82
N ALA A 94 -1.01 -9.26 5.88
CA ALA A 94 -0.28 -10.38 6.47
C ALA A 94 -1.19 -11.46 7.08
N SER A 95 -2.41 -11.10 7.45
CA SER A 95 -3.37 -12.04 8.06
C SER A 95 -3.85 -13.13 7.11
N GLY A 96 -3.73 -12.91 5.80
CA GLY A 96 -4.29 -13.76 4.74
C GLY A 96 -5.81 -13.75 4.64
N LYS A 97 -6.48 -12.82 5.36
CA LYS A 97 -7.94 -12.59 5.30
C LYS A 97 -8.32 -11.39 4.43
N SER A 98 -7.33 -10.68 3.87
CA SER A 98 -7.50 -9.48 3.06
C SER A 98 -7.10 -9.74 1.60
N LEU A 99 -6.56 -8.74 0.91
CA LEU A 99 -6.26 -8.78 -0.52
C LEU A 99 -5.19 -9.79 -0.92
N HIS A 100 -4.22 -10.09 -0.04
CA HIS A 100 -3.10 -10.97 -0.38
C HIS A 100 -3.44 -12.45 -0.10
N PRO A 101 -3.44 -13.33 -1.11
CA PRO A 101 -3.69 -14.76 -0.90
C PRO A 101 -2.50 -15.45 -0.20
N PHE A 102 -2.73 -16.55 0.52
CA PHE A 102 -1.65 -17.42 1.04
C PHE A 102 -1.91 -18.90 0.71
N LYS A 103 -2.18 -19.17 -0.57
CA LYS A 103 -2.60 -20.51 -1.05
C LYS A 103 -1.48 -21.28 -1.74
N THR A 104 -0.48 -20.59 -2.27
CA THR A 104 0.61 -21.18 -3.05
C THR A 104 1.96 -20.67 -2.55
N VAL A 105 3.03 -21.41 -2.82
CA VAL A 105 4.41 -21.00 -2.50
C VAL A 105 4.72 -19.61 -3.05
N LYS A 106 4.32 -19.33 -4.30
CA LYS A 106 4.47 -18.02 -4.93
C LYS A 106 3.84 -16.91 -4.08
N ASN A 107 2.65 -17.13 -3.51
CA ASN A 107 2.03 -16.09 -2.70
C ASN A 107 2.85 -15.78 -1.43
N TYR A 108 3.44 -16.79 -0.79
CA TYR A 108 4.36 -16.53 0.32
C TYR A 108 5.60 -15.75 -0.14
N ASP A 109 6.15 -16.07 -1.31
CA ASP A 109 7.29 -15.35 -1.89
C ASP A 109 6.95 -13.88 -2.20
N ASP A 110 5.78 -13.66 -2.82
CA ASP A 110 5.25 -12.32 -3.12
C ASP A 110 5.07 -11.51 -1.82
N PHE A 111 4.51 -12.11 -0.76
CA PHE A 111 4.36 -11.43 0.52
C PHE A 111 5.70 -11.09 1.19
N LEU A 112 6.68 -12.00 1.12
CA LEU A 112 8.02 -11.73 1.62
C LEU A 112 8.67 -10.53 0.90
N ALA A 113 8.42 -10.38 -0.40
CA ALA A 113 8.84 -9.20 -1.16
C ALA A 113 8.09 -7.92 -0.71
N ARG A 114 6.78 -8.02 -0.42
CA ARG A 114 6.02 -6.90 0.16
C ARG A 114 6.56 -6.42 1.50
N ILE A 115 7.04 -7.33 2.35
CA ILE A 115 7.69 -6.95 3.63
C ILE A 115 8.89 -6.04 3.38
N GLN A 116 9.69 -6.31 2.34
CA GLN A 116 10.83 -5.46 1.99
C GLN A 116 10.37 -4.06 1.55
N GLY A 117 9.33 -3.97 0.73
CA GLY A 117 8.76 -2.68 0.34
C GLY A 117 8.13 -1.91 1.51
N PHE A 118 7.47 -2.62 2.43
CA PHE A 118 6.92 -2.04 3.65
C PHE A 118 8.02 -1.54 4.60
N GLN A 119 9.16 -2.22 4.68
CA GLN A 119 10.31 -1.73 5.45
C GLN A 119 10.80 -0.38 4.92
N VAL A 120 10.93 -0.24 3.59
CA VAL A 120 11.29 1.05 2.96
C VAL A 120 10.25 2.14 3.25
N TRP A 121 8.96 1.78 3.23
CA TRP A 121 7.88 2.69 3.62
C TRP A 121 8.02 3.14 5.08
N VAL A 122 8.28 2.22 6.02
CA VAL A 122 8.47 2.53 7.45
C VAL A 122 9.65 3.46 7.67
N ASP A 123 10.80 3.20 7.05
CA ASP A 123 11.98 4.06 7.16
C ASP A 123 11.69 5.48 6.64
N THR A 124 10.95 5.56 5.53
CA THR A 124 10.50 6.83 4.95
C THR A 124 9.53 7.55 5.88
N ALA A 125 8.58 6.82 6.50
CA ALA A 125 7.62 7.38 7.43
C ALA A 125 8.31 7.97 8.67
N VAL A 126 9.30 7.28 9.23
CA VAL A 126 10.10 7.76 10.37
C VAL A 126 10.83 9.06 10.00
N GLU A 127 11.49 9.10 8.84
CA GLU A 127 12.20 10.30 8.40
C GLU A 127 11.25 11.48 8.13
N ASN A 128 10.11 11.22 7.47
CA ASN A 128 9.09 12.22 7.22
C ASN A 128 8.49 12.76 8.53
N MET A 129 8.19 11.93 9.52
CA MET A 129 7.69 12.37 10.82
C MET A 129 8.74 13.18 11.61
N ARG A 130 10.04 12.84 11.50
CA ARG A 130 11.13 13.64 12.06
C ARG A 130 11.19 15.03 11.42
N LYS A 131 11.05 15.11 10.10
CA LYS A 131 10.95 16.40 9.38
C LYS A 131 9.69 17.18 9.81
N GLY A 132 8.54 16.52 9.88
CA GLY A 132 7.29 17.10 10.35
C GLY A 132 7.42 17.71 11.74
N THR A 133 8.07 17.01 12.66
CA THR A 133 8.37 17.49 14.02
C THR A 133 9.16 18.81 14.01
N LYS A 134 10.20 18.92 13.17
CA LYS A 134 11.00 20.15 13.04
C LYS A 134 10.20 21.33 12.49
N LEU A 135 9.16 21.05 11.69
CA LEU A 135 8.29 22.05 11.05
C LEU A 135 7.01 22.33 11.86
N GLY A 136 6.81 21.68 13.01
CA GLY A 136 5.57 21.79 13.80
C GLY A 136 4.37 21.10 13.16
N ILE A 137 4.58 20.26 12.14
CA ILE A 137 3.55 19.49 11.45
C ILE A 137 3.52 18.09 12.07
N VAL A 138 2.69 17.92 13.11
CA VAL A 138 2.63 16.71 13.92
C VAL A 138 1.19 16.30 14.22
N GLN A 139 0.99 15.02 14.50
CA GLN A 139 -0.29 14.51 14.99
C GLN A 139 -0.53 14.86 16.47
N PRO A 140 -1.79 14.98 16.90
CA PRO A 140 -2.12 15.12 18.32
C PRO A 140 -1.58 13.96 19.16
N ARG A 141 -0.91 14.28 20.27
CA ARG A 141 -0.29 13.30 21.18
C ARG A 141 -1.23 12.17 21.59
N VAL A 142 -2.47 12.50 21.95
CA VAL A 142 -3.49 11.53 22.40
C VAL A 142 -3.82 10.47 21.33
N LEU A 143 -3.74 10.83 20.04
CA LEU A 143 -3.95 9.88 18.95
C LEU A 143 -2.72 8.99 18.78
N MET A 144 -1.52 9.57 18.88
CA MET A 144 -0.28 8.81 18.73
C MET A 144 -0.02 7.83 19.86
N GLU A 145 -0.37 8.16 21.12
CA GLU A 145 -0.25 7.24 22.24
C GLU A 145 -1.11 5.98 22.04
N LYS A 146 -2.36 6.13 21.57
CA LYS A 146 -3.21 4.99 21.20
C LYS A 146 -2.63 4.19 20.04
N LYS A 147 -2.04 4.88 19.08
CA LYS A 147 -1.47 4.26 17.88
C LYS A 147 -0.24 3.41 18.20
N LEU A 148 0.61 3.86 19.13
CA LEU A 148 1.75 3.10 19.62
C LEU A 148 1.31 1.75 20.21
N SER A 149 0.30 1.75 21.09
CA SER A 149 -0.23 0.51 21.66
C SER A 149 -0.76 -0.47 20.59
N GLN A 150 -1.34 0.04 19.50
CA GLN A 150 -1.76 -0.79 18.38
C GLN A 150 -0.57 -1.37 17.61
N ILE A 151 0.47 -0.58 17.35
CA ILE A 151 1.69 -1.05 16.68
C ILE A 151 2.39 -2.11 17.53
N ASP A 152 2.51 -1.90 18.85
CA ASP A 152 3.11 -2.88 19.76
C ASP A 152 2.39 -4.23 19.69
N ALA A 153 1.04 -4.22 19.60
CA ALA A 153 0.25 -5.43 19.45
C ALA A 153 0.53 -6.19 18.14
N LEU A 154 0.94 -5.51 17.07
CA LEU A 154 1.32 -6.14 15.78
C LEU A 154 2.71 -6.81 15.85
N LEU A 155 3.56 -6.37 16.78
CA LEU A 155 4.91 -6.91 16.99
C LEU A 155 4.93 -8.13 17.92
N LEU A 156 3.86 -8.34 18.69
CA LEU A 156 3.77 -9.47 19.61
C LEU A 156 3.82 -10.80 18.86
N LYS A 157 4.62 -11.72 19.41
CA LYS A 157 4.84 -13.06 18.87
C LYS A 157 3.82 -14.03 19.47
N ASP A 158 2.54 -13.80 19.20
CA ASP A 158 1.47 -14.74 19.55
C ASP A 158 0.96 -15.44 18.27
N GLU A 159 0.87 -16.78 18.31
CA GLU A 159 0.29 -17.62 17.25
C GLU A 159 -1.14 -17.20 16.90
N LYS A 160 -1.88 -16.61 17.84
CA LYS A 160 -3.24 -16.10 17.62
C LYS A 160 -3.28 -14.66 17.11
N SER A 161 -2.20 -13.91 17.23
CA SER A 161 -2.13 -12.53 16.75
C SER A 161 -1.91 -12.46 15.24
N ILE A 162 -2.35 -11.37 14.62
CA ILE A 162 -2.00 -11.00 13.25
C ILE A 162 -0.56 -10.46 13.29
N SER A 163 0.41 -11.37 13.37
CA SER A 163 1.82 -11.00 13.42
C SER A 163 2.36 -10.84 12.00
N ILE A 164 2.98 -9.69 11.73
CA ILE A 164 3.70 -9.40 10.48
C ILE A 164 5.11 -10.01 10.44
N SER A 165 5.44 -10.92 11.36
CA SER A 165 6.78 -11.50 11.51
C SER A 165 7.20 -12.31 10.27
N PRO A 166 8.34 -11.98 9.63
CA PRO A 166 8.87 -12.76 8.50
C PRO A 166 9.11 -14.24 8.86
N TYR A 167 9.46 -14.52 10.12
CA TYR A 167 9.66 -15.89 10.60
C TYR A 167 8.40 -16.74 10.49
N ARG A 168 7.24 -16.18 10.85
CA ARG A 168 5.95 -16.87 10.75
C ARG A 168 5.59 -17.12 9.28
N ILE A 169 5.80 -16.14 8.41
CA ILE A 169 5.54 -16.28 6.98
C ILE A 169 6.44 -17.37 6.37
N LEU A 170 7.74 -17.41 6.72
CA LEU A 170 8.66 -18.45 6.29
C LEU A 170 8.27 -19.85 6.79
N GLU A 171 7.75 -19.95 8.01
CA GLU A 171 7.27 -21.22 8.56
C GLU A 171 6.06 -21.76 7.77
N LEU A 172 5.07 -20.90 7.52
CA LEU A 172 3.88 -21.25 6.74
C LEU A 172 4.25 -21.61 5.29
N ARG A 173 5.21 -20.88 4.69
CA ARG A 173 5.76 -21.21 3.36
C ARG A 173 6.34 -22.61 3.31
N ARG A 174 7.21 -22.97 4.27
CA ARG A 174 7.80 -24.32 4.35
C ARG A 174 6.73 -25.40 4.54
N LYS A 175 5.67 -25.11 5.29
CA LYS A 175 4.53 -26.02 5.45
C LYS A 175 3.82 -26.23 4.10
N ALA A 176 3.52 -25.16 3.38
CA ALA A 176 2.90 -25.23 2.05
C ALA A 176 3.76 -26.00 1.04
N GLU A 177 5.09 -25.82 1.05
CA GLU A 177 6.02 -26.61 0.22
C GLU A 177 5.98 -28.10 0.54
N ARG A 178 5.96 -28.47 1.84
CA ARG A 178 5.85 -29.88 2.25
C ARG A 178 4.54 -30.51 1.79
N GLU A 179 3.42 -29.81 1.98
CA GLU A 179 2.10 -30.28 1.57
C GLU A 179 2.00 -30.44 0.04
N PHE A 180 2.55 -29.49 -0.71
CA PHE A 180 2.63 -29.59 -2.17
C PHE A 180 3.45 -30.82 -2.58
N ARG A 181 4.63 -31.02 -1.99
CA ARG A 181 5.49 -32.18 -2.29
C ARG A 181 4.81 -33.52 -1.99
N LEU A 182 4.07 -33.62 -0.88
CA LEU A 182 3.34 -34.83 -0.50
C LEU A 182 2.19 -35.13 -1.46
N LYS A 183 1.47 -34.10 -1.93
CA LYS A 183 0.33 -34.26 -2.84
C LYS A 183 0.73 -34.69 -4.24
N PHE A 184 1.95 -34.34 -4.68
CA PHE A 184 2.45 -34.60 -6.03
C PHE A 184 3.64 -35.57 -6.07
N GLN A 185 3.94 -36.27 -4.97
CA GLN A 185 4.82 -37.43 -5.03
C GLN A 185 4.12 -38.54 -5.83
N PRO A 186 4.79 -39.18 -6.81
CA PRO A 186 4.25 -40.39 -7.41
C PRO A 186 4.06 -41.40 -6.27
N GLN A 187 2.81 -41.77 -5.99
CA GLN A 187 2.56 -42.93 -5.13
C GLN A 187 3.21 -44.09 -5.86
N GLY A 188 4.26 -44.66 -5.27
CA GLY A 188 4.97 -45.79 -5.86
C GLY A 188 3.95 -46.83 -6.27
N ILE A 189 3.89 -47.12 -7.57
CA ILE A 189 3.19 -48.30 -8.06
C ILE A 189 3.99 -49.48 -7.48
N PRO A 190 3.35 -50.39 -6.72
CA PRO A 190 4.02 -51.52 -6.07
C PRO A 190 4.70 -52.45 -7.08
#